data_AF-A0A9W6VPY1-F1
#
_entry.id   AF-A0A9W6VPY1-F1
#
_cell.length_a   1.000
_cell.length_b   1.000
_cell.length_c   1.000
_cell.angle_alpha   90.00
_cell.angle_beta   90.00
_cell.angle_gamma   90.00
#
_symmetry.space_group_name_H-M   'P 1'
#
loop_
_entity.id
_entity.type
_entity.pdbx_description
1 polymer ?
#
loop_
_entity_poly.entity_id
_entity_poly.type
_entity_poly.pdbx_seq_one_letter_code
_entity_poly.pdbx_strand_id
1 'polypeptide(L)'
;MDLKAVEGLGLFEPVTALFKKTKQLVHELPQEPKRIFRRLTHGPEHALTESERSRFFDLAERARDDGIRSLPKKKERLAVIGGVNVRTGRTAFGRSSNPVGCAEDDVVRQLGGDPNEALFSKATRRRLARLNSQIAICRHCQAKYRPSQFPPGTKFKGAFESGGSGVFDM
;
A
#
# COMPACT_ATOMS: atom_id res chain seq x y z
N MET A 1 47.90 -36.71 -26.52
CA MET A 1 48.27 -35.54 -25.70
C MET A 1 47.09 -35.22 -24.81
N ASP A 2 47.33 -35.30 -23.51
CA ASP A 2 46.36 -35.39 -22.42
C ASP A 2 45.53 -34.11 -22.22
N LEU A 3 44.22 -34.29 -22.04
CA LEU A 3 43.26 -33.32 -21.54
C LEU A 3 43.29 -33.33 -20.00
N LYS A 4 44.33 -32.75 -19.41
CA LYS A 4 44.33 -32.39 -17.98
C LYS A 4 45.15 -31.13 -17.78
N ALA A 5 44.46 -30.01 -17.52
CA ALA A 5 44.85 -28.97 -16.57
C ALA A 5 44.18 -27.63 -16.91
N VAL A 6 42.99 -27.38 -16.35
CA VAL A 6 42.73 -26.17 -15.56
C VAL A 6 41.45 -26.40 -14.72
N GLU A 7 41.57 -27.28 -13.72
CA GLU A 7 40.75 -27.14 -12.51
C GLU A 7 41.48 -26.14 -11.62
N GLY A 8 40.95 -24.93 -11.48
CA GLY A 8 41.57 -23.92 -10.63
C GLY A 8 40.78 -22.63 -10.59
N LEU A 9 40.28 -22.29 -9.40
CA LEU A 9 39.57 -21.07 -9.00
C LEU A 9 38.04 -21.12 -9.17
N GLY A 10 37.41 -21.96 -8.35
CA GLY A 10 35.98 -21.91 -8.05
C GLY A 10 35.59 -20.61 -7.33
N LEU A 11 35.31 -19.55 -8.09
CA LEU A 11 34.88 -18.26 -7.55
C LEU A 11 33.74 -17.60 -8.35
N PHE A 12 32.87 -18.39 -8.97
CA PHE A 12 31.57 -17.88 -9.42
C PHE A 12 30.51 -18.93 -9.11
N GLU A 13 29.90 -18.84 -7.93
CA GLU A 13 28.57 -19.44 -7.78
C GLU A 13 27.69 -18.80 -8.86
N PRO A 14 26.97 -19.59 -9.68
CA PRO A 14 26.07 -19.01 -10.67
C PRO A 14 25.07 -18.12 -9.92
N VAL A 15 24.74 -16.96 -10.48
CA VAL A 15 23.87 -15.96 -9.84
C VAL A 15 22.59 -16.60 -9.29
N THR A 16 22.08 -17.64 -9.96
CA THR A 16 20.92 -18.45 -9.54
C THR A 16 21.13 -19.22 -8.22
N ALA A 17 22.33 -19.72 -7.95
CA ALA A 17 22.68 -20.36 -6.68
C ALA A 17 22.74 -19.33 -5.55
N LEU A 18 23.27 -18.13 -5.81
CA LEU A 18 23.28 -17.02 -4.87
C LEU A 18 21.85 -16.57 -4.51
N PHE A 19 20.95 -16.52 -5.50
CA PHE A 19 19.52 -16.24 -5.30
C PHE A 19 18.80 -17.32 -4.49
N LYS A 20 19.10 -18.60 -4.73
CA LYS A 20 18.55 -19.71 -3.90
C LYS A 20 19.03 -19.60 -2.46
N LYS A 21 20.34 -19.40 -2.27
CA LYS A 21 20.99 -19.33 -0.95
C LYS A 21 20.47 -18.16 -0.12
N THR A 22 20.32 -16.99 -0.73
CA THR A 22 19.71 -15.81 -0.09
C THR A 22 18.25 -16.05 0.28
N LYS A 23 17.45 -16.67 -0.58
CA LYS A 23 16.04 -17.01 -0.27
C LYS A 23 15.94 -18.00 0.90
N GLN A 24 16.87 -18.95 0.99
CA GLN A 24 16.92 -19.96 2.04
C GLN A 24 17.35 -19.36 3.38
N LEU A 25 18.39 -18.51 3.39
CA LEU A 25 18.80 -17.71 4.55
C LEU A 25 17.67 -16.83 5.08
N VAL A 26 16.96 -16.11 4.20
CA VAL A 26 15.81 -15.30 4.59
C VAL A 26 14.68 -16.15 5.16
N HIS A 27 14.50 -17.39 4.69
CA HIS A 27 13.51 -18.32 5.23
C HIS A 27 13.89 -18.86 6.63
N GLU A 28 15.17 -18.99 6.93
CA GLU A 28 15.66 -19.49 8.24
C GLU A 28 15.73 -18.42 9.33
N LEU A 29 15.67 -17.14 8.97
CA LEU A 29 15.65 -16.05 9.94
C LEU A 29 14.46 -16.13 10.92
N PRO A 30 14.66 -15.78 12.20
CA PRO A 30 13.56 -15.52 13.14
C PRO A 30 12.60 -14.44 12.60
N GLN A 31 11.37 -14.38 13.12
CA GLN A 31 10.33 -13.49 12.56
C GLN A 31 10.70 -12.00 12.60
N GLU A 32 11.38 -11.54 13.65
CA GLU A 32 11.83 -10.15 13.81
C GLU A 32 12.80 -9.69 12.69
N PRO A 33 13.92 -10.38 12.41
CA PRO A 33 14.81 -9.98 11.32
C PRO A 33 14.16 -10.09 9.93
N LYS A 34 13.21 -11.02 9.70
CA LYS A 34 12.41 -11.06 8.47
C LYS A 34 11.55 -9.81 8.28
N ARG A 35 10.94 -9.32 9.36
CA ARG A 35 10.12 -8.09 9.34
C ARG A 35 10.99 -6.87 9.07
N ILE A 36 12.16 -6.78 9.68
CA ILE A 36 13.14 -5.70 9.42
C ILE A 36 13.55 -5.72 7.94
N PHE A 37 13.92 -6.88 7.42
CA PHE A 37 14.30 -7.01 6.00
C PHE A 37 13.15 -6.59 5.06
N ARG A 38 11.93 -7.09 5.29
CA ARG A 38 10.75 -6.71 4.49
C ARG A 38 10.42 -5.22 4.59
N ARG A 39 10.58 -4.61 5.78
CA ARG A 39 10.41 -3.16 5.95
C ARG A 39 11.38 -2.39 5.07
N LEU A 40 12.64 -2.81 5.03
CA LEU A 40 13.69 -2.16 4.25
C LEU A 40 13.50 -2.34 2.74
N THR A 41 13.07 -3.52 2.28
CA THR A 41 12.98 -3.81 0.84
C THR A 41 11.63 -3.48 0.22
N HIS A 42 10.54 -3.56 0.97
CA HIS A 42 9.17 -3.46 0.44
C HIS A 42 8.33 -2.38 1.12
N GLY A 43 8.78 -1.79 2.24
CA GLY A 43 8.05 -0.77 3.00
C GLY A 43 7.49 -1.26 4.32
N PRO A 44 7.15 -0.33 5.24
CA PRO A 44 6.72 -0.65 6.60
C PRO A 44 5.43 -1.46 6.65
N GLU A 45 4.55 -1.35 5.67
CA GLU A 45 3.32 -2.13 5.56
C GLU A 45 3.59 -3.60 5.19
N HIS A 46 4.68 -3.92 4.48
CA HIS A 46 5.03 -5.29 4.12
C HIS A 46 5.69 -6.07 5.27
N ALA A 47 6.08 -5.38 6.35
CA ALA A 47 6.47 -5.99 7.61
C ALA A 47 5.26 -6.38 8.48
N LEU A 48 4.06 -5.89 8.15
CA LEU A 48 2.82 -6.26 8.83
C LEU A 48 2.34 -7.63 8.37
N THR A 49 1.81 -8.40 9.30
CA THR A 49 0.98 -9.58 9.01
C THR A 49 -0.31 -9.15 8.33
N GLU A 50 -0.99 -10.10 7.67
CA GLU A 50 -2.26 -9.81 6.99
C GLU A 50 -3.34 -9.31 7.96
N SER A 51 -3.40 -9.87 9.17
CA SER A 51 -4.38 -9.46 10.18
C SER A 51 -4.10 -8.05 10.73
N GLU A 52 -2.83 -7.68 10.93
CA GLU A 52 -2.46 -6.31 11.31
C GLU A 52 -2.81 -5.31 10.19
N ARG A 53 -2.47 -5.65 8.94
CA ARG A 53 -2.77 -4.81 7.77
C ARG A 53 -4.28 -4.60 7.62
N SER A 54 -5.06 -5.67 7.73
CA SER A 54 -6.53 -5.61 7.71
C SER A 54 -7.06 -4.67 8.80
N ARG A 55 -6.58 -4.80 10.05
CA ARG A 55 -7.00 -3.91 11.15
C ARG A 55 -6.69 -2.43 10.86
N PHE A 56 -5.54 -2.14 10.26
CA PHE A 56 -5.20 -0.77 9.88
C PHE A 56 -6.10 -0.24 8.75
N PHE A 57 -6.44 -1.06 7.76
CA PHE A 57 -7.44 -0.66 6.76
C PHE A 57 -8.82 -0.41 7.38
N ASP A 58 -9.24 -1.22 8.35
CA ASP A 58 -10.50 -1.00 9.08
C ASP A 58 -10.47 0.30 9.91
N LEU A 59 -9.31 0.67 10.46
CA LEU A 59 -9.13 1.94 11.17
C LEU A 59 -9.20 3.13 10.21
N ALA A 60 -8.55 3.02 9.04
CA ALA A 60 -8.60 4.04 8.01
C ALA A 60 -10.04 4.21 7.47
N GLU A 61 -10.78 3.12 7.26
CA GLU A 61 -12.18 3.18 6.84
C GLU A 61 -13.07 3.83 7.89
N ARG A 62 -12.94 3.45 9.16
CA ARG A 62 -13.67 4.12 10.24
C ARG A 62 -13.37 5.61 10.30
N ALA A 63 -12.09 6.01 10.20
CA ALA A 63 -11.72 7.42 10.16
C ALA A 63 -12.37 8.18 8.98
N ARG A 64 -12.48 7.54 7.80
CA ARG A 64 -13.21 8.08 6.65
C ARG A 64 -14.68 8.30 6.99
N ASP A 65 -15.36 7.28 7.50
CA ASP A 65 -16.80 7.33 7.73
C ASP A 65 -17.17 8.27 8.88
N ASP A 66 -16.37 8.30 9.95
CA ASP A 66 -16.52 9.24 11.07
C ASP A 66 -16.35 10.69 10.57
N GLY A 67 -15.32 10.93 9.76
CA GLY A 67 -15.09 12.22 9.13
C GLY A 67 -16.24 12.65 8.22
N ILE A 68 -16.79 11.75 7.41
CA ILE A 68 -17.97 12.04 6.58
C ILE A 68 -19.18 12.44 7.42
N ARG A 69 -19.43 11.76 8.56
CA ARG A 69 -20.52 12.09 9.48
C ARG A 69 -20.34 13.48 10.13
N SER A 70 -19.10 13.91 10.32
CA SER A 70 -18.77 15.25 10.85
C SER A 70 -18.92 16.39 9.83
N LEU A 71 -18.99 16.08 8.52
CA LEU A 71 -19.03 17.12 7.49
C LEU A 71 -20.42 17.78 7.37
N PRO A 72 -20.49 19.12 7.27
CA PRO A 72 -21.76 19.80 7.07
C PRO A 72 -22.37 19.42 5.72
N LYS A 73 -23.71 19.38 5.63
CA LYS A 73 -24.47 18.97 4.42
C LYS A 73 -23.96 19.66 3.15
N LYS A 74 -23.71 20.98 3.21
CA LYS A 74 -23.19 21.84 2.12
C LYS A 74 -21.83 21.46 1.51
N LYS A 75 -21.07 20.52 2.09
CA LYS A 75 -19.78 20.05 1.54
C LYS A 75 -19.95 18.84 0.63
N GLU A 76 -20.80 18.99 -0.38
CA GLU A 76 -21.07 17.94 -1.37
C GLU A 76 -19.91 17.81 -2.37
N ARG A 77 -19.80 16.65 -3.02
CA ARG A 77 -18.85 16.34 -4.11
C ARG A 77 -17.36 16.33 -3.73
N LEU A 78 -17.02 16.43 -2.45
CA LEU A 78 -15.64 16.24 -1.99
C LEU A 78 -15.20 14.78 -2.19
N ALA A 79 -13.99 14.59 -2.71
CA ALA A 79 -13.28 13.33 -2.54
C ALA A 79 -12.84 13.24 -1.08
N VAL A 80 -13.05 12.09 -0.46
CA VAL A 80 -12.75 11.85 0.94
C VAL A 80 -12.12 10.48 1.12
N ILE A 81 -11.20 10.39 2.07
CA ILE A 81 -10.45 9.19 2.39
C ILE A 81 -10.08 9.24 3.87
N GLY A 82 -9.91 8.09 4.50
CA GLY A 82 -9.28 8.02 5.82
C GLY A 82 -7.90 7.41 5.69
N GLY A 83 -7.07 7.64 6.69
CA GLY A 83 -5.78 6.96 6.78
C GLY A 83 -5.32 6.78 8.20
N VAL A 84 -4.30 5.93 8.34
CA VAL A 84 -3.67 5.59 9.61
C VAL A 84 -2.16 5.53 9.40
N ASN A 85 -1.38 6.12 10.30
CA ASN A 85 0.06 5.93 10.32
C ASN A 85 0.37 4.66 11.11
N VAL A 86 0.92 3.63 10.48
CA VAL A 86 1.12 2.30 11.08
C VAL A 86 2.15 2.27 12.20
N ARG A 87 3.05 3.27 12.25
CA ARG A 87 4.05 3.39 13.33
C ARG A 87 3.45 4.01 14.58
N THR A 88 2.58 5.00 14.43
CA THR A 88 2.02 5.77 15.56
C THR A 88 0.60 5.32 15.96
N GLY A 89 -0.09 4.58 15.09
CA GLY A 89 -1.50 4.23 15.25
C GLY A 89 -2.49 5.39 15.07
N ARG A 90 -2.00 6.61 14.82
CA ARG A 90 -2.85 7.80 14.65
C ARG A 90 -3.65 7.69 13.37
N THR A 91 -4.92 8.09 13.42
CA THR A 91 -5.82 8.15 12.26
C THR A 91 -6.06 9.60 11.83
N ALA A 92 -6.41 9.78 10.56
CA ALA A 92 -6.78 11.07 10.01
C ALA A 92 -7.89 10.94 8.96
N PHE A 93 -8.65 12.01 8.80
CA PHE A 93 -9.69 12.15 7.78
C PHE A 93 -9.26 13.19 6.75
N GLY A 94 -9.05 12.76 5.52
CA GLY A 94 -8.65 13.62 4.41
C GLY A 94 -9.81 13.98 3.50
N ARG A 95 -9.77 15.20 2.99
CA ARG A 95 -10.71 15.70 1.99
C ARG A 95 -9.99 16.48 0.91
N SER A 96 -10.42 16.30 -0.34
CA SER A 96 -9.96 17.16 -1.42
C SER A 96 -10.39 18.60 -1.16
N SER A 97 -9.49 19.55 -1.40
CA SER A 97 -9.84 20.96 -1.40
C SER A 97 -8.97 21.71 -2.40
N ASN A 98 -9.56 22.65 -3.12
CA ASN A 98 -8.81 23.56 -3.96
C ASN A 98 -8.44 24.80 -3.12
N PRO A 99 -7.18 25.29 -3.15
CA PRO A 99 -6.03 24.78 -3.92
C PRO A 99 -5.18 23.72 -3.17
N VAL A 100 -5.55 23.35 -1.95
CA VAL A 100 -4.71 22.59 -0.99
C VAL A 100 -4.30 21.19 -1.46
N GLY A 101 -5.11 20.52 -2.31
CA GLY A 101 -4.73 19.28 -2.96
C GLY A 101 -5.71 18.11 -2.78
N CYS A 102 -5.19 16.91 -3.00
CA CYS A 102 -5.95 15.65 -2.97
C CYS A 102 -6.22 15.18 -1.53
N ALA A 103 -7.21 14.29 -1.36
CA ALA A 103 -7.61 13.81 -0.04
C ALA A 103 -6.50 12.98 0.63
N GLU A 104 -5.70 12.26 -0.15
CA GLU A 104 -4.57 11.45 0.30
C GLU A 104 -3.44 12.33 0.85
N ASP A 105 -3.12 13.43 0.16
CA ASP A 105 -2.14 14.42 0.64
C ASP A 105 -2.63 15.11 1.92
N ASP A 106 -3.93 15.36 2.05
CA ASP A 106 -4.53 15.92 3.25
C ASP A 106 -4.40 14.98 4.47
N VAL A 107 -4.60 13.66 4.27
CA VAL A 107 -4.34 12.65 5.30
C VAL A 107 -2.87 12.69 5.73
N VAL A 108 -1.93 12.61 4.79
CA VAL A 108 -0.49 12.56 5.11
C VAL A 108 -0.05 13.82 5.85
N ARG A 109 -0.54 14.99 5.43
CA ARG A 109 -0.28 16.26 6.11
C ARG A 109 -0.78 16.27 7.56
N GLN A 110 -1.95 15.68 7.83
CA GLN A 110 -2.52 15.61 9.18
C GLN A 110 -1.82 14.58 10.08
N LEU A 111 -1.44 13.43 9.52
CA LEU A 111 -0.70 12.39 10.25
C LEU A 111 0.72 12.84 10.58
N GLY A 112 1.35 13.58 9.65
CA GLY A 112 2.76 13.92 9.70
C GLY A 112 3.66 12.68 9.58
N GLY A 113 4.97 12.88 9.74
CA GLY A 113 5.96 11.81 9.65
C GLY A 113 6.19 11.29 8.24
N ASP A 114 6.63 10.04 8.11
CA ASP A 114 6.93 9.41 6.83
C ASP A 114 5.64 9.02 6.08
N PRO A 115 5.40 9.54 4.86
CA PRO A 115 4.24 9.18 4.04
C PRO A 115 4.14 7.69 3.71
N ASN A 116 5.26 6.95 3.71
CA ASN A 116 5.28 5.51 3.46
C ASN A 116 4.68 4.70 4.61
N GLU A 117 4.54 5.28 5.79
CA GLU A 117 3.89 4.67 6.95
C GLU A 117 2.36 4.85 6.94
N ALA A 118 1.80 5.60 5.99
CA ALA A 118 0.36 5.78 5.88
C ALA A 118 -0.30 4.59 5.16
N LEU A 119 -1.33 4.01 5.76
CA LEU A 119 -2.31 3.16 5.07
C LEU A 119 -3.62 3.91 4.93
N PHE A 120 -4.24 3.79 3.76
CA PHE A 120 -5.43 4.54 3.38
C PHE A 120 -6.66 3.64 3.26
N SER A 121 -7.85 4.21 3.39
CA SER A 121 -9.09 3.55 3.00
C SER A 121 -9.32 3.62 1.48
N LYS A 122 -10.39 3.00 0.98
CA LYS A 122 -10.88 3.32 -0.38
C LYS A 122 -11.30 4.79 -0.44
N ALA A 123 -10.91 5.49 -1.52
CA ALA A 123 -11.38 6.85 -1.75
C ALA A 123 -12.85 6.84 -2.17
N THR A 124 -13.64 7.75 -1.61
CA THR A 124 -15.06 7.90 -1.95
C THR A 124 -15.38 9.35 -2.31
N ARG A 125 -16.44 9.56 -3.09
CA ARG A 125 -16.98 10.91 -3.32
C ARG A 125 -18.26 11.07 -2.51
N ARG A 126 -18.25 12.05 -1.60
CA ARG A 126 -19.43 12.40 -0.83
C ARG A 126 -20.53 12.92 -1.75
N ARG A 127 -21.70 12.29 -1.72
CA ARG A 127 -22.92 12.78 -2.38
C ARG A 127 -24.05 12.75 -1.36
N LEU A 128 -24.77 13.86 -1.19
CA LEU A 128 -25.86 13.90 -0.21
C LEU A 128 -27.06 13.03 -0.64
N ALA A 129 -27.30 12.92 -1.95
CA ALA A 129 -28.43 12.20 -2.54
C ALA A 129 -28.17 10.71 -2.85
N ARG A 130 -26.94 10.19 -2.66
CA ARG A 130 -26.60 8.78 -2.92
C ARG A 130 -25.59 8.29 -1.89
N LEU A 131 -25.60 6.99 -1.62
CA LEU A 131 -24.54 6.33 -0.86
C LEU A 131 -23.17 6.74 -1.44
N ASN A 132 -22.20 7.04 -0.57
CA ASN A 132 -20.87 7.46 -1.00
C ASN A 132 -20.30 6.45 -2.00
N SER A 133 -19.99 6.89 -3.21
CA SER A 133 -19.48 5.99 -4.24
C SER A 133 -17.97 6.02 -4.26
N GLN A 134 -17.36 4.83 -4.38
CA GLN A 134 -15.92 4.71 -4.56
C GLN A 134 -15.49 5.48 -5.82
N ILE A 135 -14.41 6.24 -5.70
CA ILE A 135 -13.75 6.92 -6.81
C ILE A 135 -12.32 6.41 -6.98
N ALA A 136 -11.78 6.57 -8.18
CA ALA A 136 -10.41 6.16 -8.46
C ALA A 136 -9.40 7.15 -7.88
N ILE A 137 -8.30 6.62 -7.31
CA ILE A 137 -7.13 7.39 -6.89
C ILE A 137 -6.56 8.12 -8.12
N CYS A 138 -6.23 9.40 -7.99
CA CYS A 138 -5.76 10.21 -9.13
C CYS A 138 -4.30 9.88 -9.50
N ARG A 139 -3.88 10.23 -10.73
CA ARG A 139 -2.50 9.96 -11.20
C ARG A 139 -1.41 10.62 -10.35
N HIS A 140 -1.72 11.76 -9.73
CA HIS A 140 -0.79 12.44 -8.84
C HIS A 140 -0.52 11.63 -7.57
N CYS A 141 -1.59 11.16 -6.90
CA CYS A 141 -1.48 10.31 -5.72
C CYS A 141 -0.89 8.93 -6.06
N GLN A 142 -1.18 8.38 -7.25
CA GLN A 142 -0.55 7.14 -7.73
C GLN A 142 0.97 7.26 -7.91
N ALA A 143 1.49 8.45 -8.23
CA ALA A 143 2.93 8.67 -8.35
C ALA A 143 3.63 8.80 -6.98
N LYS A 144 2.87 9.09 -5.91
CA LYS A 144 3.40 9.30 -4.56
C LYS A 144 3.22 8.10 -3.64
N TYR A 145 2.08 7.42 -3.75
CA TYR A 145 1.66 6.36 -2.84
C TYR A 145 1.59 5.04 -3.58
N ARG A 146 2.07 3.98 -2.91
CA ARG A 146 2.10 2.64 -3.49
C ARG A 146 0.70 2.01 -3.45
N PRO A 147 0.36 1.14 -4.43
CA PRO A 147 -0.89 0.39 -4.40
C PRO A 147 -1.09 -0.41 -3.11
N SER A 148 0.00 -0.92 -2.52
CA SER A 148 0.03 -1.64 -1.23
C SER A 148 -0.46 -0.82 -0.03
N GLN A 149 -0.44 0.51 -0.14
CA GLN A 149 -0.95 1.41 0.90
C GLN A 149 -2.48 1.52 0.90
N PHE A 150 -3.16 0.91 -0.07
CA PHE A 150 -4.61 0.89 -0.19
C PHE A 150 -5.15 -0.54 -0.03
N PRO A 151 -6.38 -0.72 0.46
CA PRO A 151 -6.95 -2.04 0.62
C PRO A 151 -7.22 -2.69 -0.75
N PRO A 152 -7.32 -4.02 -0.80
CA PRO A 152 -7.73 -4.75 -2.00
C PRO A 152 -9.05 -4.22 -2.60
N GLY A 153 -9.12 -4.20 -3.93
CA GLY A 153 -10.25 -3.65 -4.67
C GLY A 153 -10.32 -2.11 -4.68
N THR A 154 -9.22 -1.42 -4.39
CA THR A 154 -9.11 0.03 -4.61
C THR A 154 -9.04 0.35 -6.10
N LYS A 155 -9.82 1.35 -6.54
CA LYS A 155 -9.81 1.81 -7.94
C LYS A 155 -8.67 2.80 -8.17
N PHE A 156 -7.96 2.66 -9.28
CA PHE A 156 -6.89 3.57 -9.70
C PHE A 156 -7.17 4.12 -11.10
N LYS A 157 -6.92 5.41 -11.31
CA LYS A 157 -7.22 6.09 -12.58
C LYS A 157 -6.19 5.70 -13.64
N GLY A 158 -6.61 4.95 -14.67
CA GLY A 158 -5.78 4.61 -15.82
C GLY A 158 -4.94 3.33 -15.68
N ALA A 159 -5.47 2.33 -14.95
CA ALA A 159 -4.99 0.95 -14.74
C ALA A 159 -4.24 0.68 -13.42
N PHE A 160 -4.88 -0.16 -12.59
CA PHE A 160 -4.22 -1.24 -11.85
C PHE A 160 -5.17 -2.45 -11.94
N GLU A 161 -5.42 -2.92 -13.15
CA GLU A 161 -6.12 -4.18 -13.39
C GLU A 161 -5.10 -5.31 -13.27
N SER A 162 -5.05 -5.94 -12.09
CA SER A 162 -4.35 -7.20 -11.90
C SER A 162 -5.37 -8.32 -11.70
N GLY A 163 -5.67 -9.05 -12.78
CA GLY A 163 -5.95 -10.49 -12.82
C GLY A 163 -7.13 -11.10 -12.05
N GLY A 164 -8.05 -11.74 -12.81
CA GLY A 164 -8.99 -12.79 -12.37
C GLY A 164 -10.45 -12.35 -12.48
N SER A 165 -11.26 -12.81 -13.43
CA SER A 165 -11.57 -14.22 -13.74
C SER A 165 -11.55 -14.53 -15.23
N GLY A 166 -10.65 -15.43 -15.65
CA GLY A 166 -10.82 -16.15 -16.90
C GLY A 166 -11.91 -17.19 -16.74
N VAL A 167 -13.05 -16.98 -17.39
CA VAL A 167 -13.94 -18.05 -17.81
C VAL A 167 -13.63 -18.29 -19.29
N PHE A 168 -12.98 -19.43 -19.58
CA PHE A 168 -12.94 -19.98 -20.93
C PHE A 168 -14.20 -20.82 -21.07
N ASP A 169 -15.20 -20.28 -21.77
CA ASP A 169 -16.25 -21.07 -22.41
C ASP A 169 -15.66 -21.64 -23.70
N MET A 170 -15.61 -22.96 -23.79
CA MET A 170 -15.55 -23.75 -25.02
C MET A 170 -16.42 -24.99 -24.84
#